data_AF-A0A0V1PUV3-F1
#
_entry.id   AF-A0A0V1PUV3-F1
#
_cell.length_a   1.000
_cell.length_b   1.000
_cell.length_c   1.000
_cell.angle_alpha   90.00
_cell.angle_beta   90.00
_cell.angle_gamma   90.00
#
_symmetry.space_group_name_H-M   'P 1'
#
loop_
_entity.id
_entity.type
_entity.pdbx_description
1 polymer ?
#
loop_
_entity_poly.entity_id
_entity_poly.type
_entity_poly.pdbx_seq_one_letter_code
_entity_poly.pdbx_strand_id
1 'polypeptide(L)'
;MTHWFLSITPWKTLGIYSISVAVAYFWLGVPALGVGIYVGGVLSVFYYGITISNCSDRLKGIAREIVIQEFIDKRPFREADYLKKEEILQEILNNVNKKVYHRMGINYGYDTTGYLLFAYGSYIAEFEKKYLQHYDNIDVEDIQGWDKIMLVAKNIQDEDQNSIYKNTISSELINTYGSKKPVIVSAETDDLLSNKNSKKEQ
;
A
#
# COMPACT_ATOMS: atom_id res chain seq x y z
N MET A 1 -7.58 -14.16 6.81
CA MET A 1 -8.25 -12.85 7.01
C MET A 1 -9.45 -12.87 7.97
N THR A 2 -10.11 -14.00 8.24
CA THR A 2 -11.35 -14.06 9.07
C THR A 2 -11.17 -13.85 10.57
N HIS A 3 -9.98 -14.14 11.13
CA HIS A 3 -9.75 -14.01 12.58
C HIS A 3 -9.66 -12.56 13.09
N TRP A 4 -9.38 -11.59 12.21
CA TRP A 4 -9.28 -10.17 12.57
C TRP A 4 -10.64 -9.51 12.79
N PHE A 5 -11.68 -9.99 12.11
CA PHE A 5 -13.03 -9.42 12.23
C PHE A 5 -13.60 -9.57 13.64
N LEU A 6 -13.39 -10.73 14.27
CA LEU A 6 -13.91 -11.04 15.61
C LEU A 6 -13.28 -10.18 16.73
N SER A 7 -12.04 -9.72 16.57
CA SER A 7 -11.36 -8.90 17.58
C SER A 7 -11.70 -7.42 17.48
N ILE A 8 -12.19 -6.94 16.33
CA ILE A 8 -12.63 -5.54 16.16
C ILE A 8 -14.08 -5.34 16.52
N THR A 9 -14.90 -6.39 16.49
CA THR A 9 -16.32 -6.28 16.81
C THR A 9 -16.49 -5.62 18.19
N PRO A 10 -17.14 -4.46 18.28
CA PRO A 10 -17.26 -3.72 19.52
C PRO A 10 -18.43 -4.33 20.32
N TRP A 11 -18.20 -5.52 20.86
CA TRP A 11 -19.16 -6.38 21.59
C TRP A 11 -19.91 -5.63 22.69
N LYS A 12 -19.24 -4.68 23.35
CA LYS A 12 -19.83 -3.83 24.40
C LYS A 12 -20.97 -2.96 23.86
N THR A 13 -20.80 -2.36 22.68
CA THR A 13 -21.82 -1.53 22.01
C THR A 13 -23.00 -2.36 21.55
N LEU A 14 -22.75 -3.58 21.05
CA LEU A 14 -23.82 -4.54 20.71
C LEU A 14 -24.64 -4.92 21.94
N GLY A 15 -24.00 -5.10 23.10
CA GLY A 15 -24.66 -5.33 24.38
C GLY A 15 -25.57 -4.16 24.79
N ILE A 16 -25.03 -2.93 24.77
CA ILE A 16 -25.79 -1.71 25.12
C ILE A 16 -26.99 -1.51 24.16
N TYR A 17 -26.79 -1.74 22.87
CA TYR A 17 -27.84 -1.64 21.87
C TYR A 17 -28.96 -2.66 22.12
N SER A 18 -28.60 -3.92 22.38
CA SER A 18 -29.56 -5.00 22.67
C SER A 18 -30.42 -4.68 23.90
N ILE A 19 -29.81 -4.14 24.96
CA ILE A 19 -30.53 -3.73 26.18
C ILE A 19 -31.46 -2.55 25.87
N SER A 20 -31.00 -1.56 25.10
CA SER A 20 -31.80 -0.38 24.75
C SER A 20 -33.05 -0.75 23.93
N VAL A 21 -32.91 -1.68 22.98
CA VAL A 21 -34.04 -2.21 22.19
C VAL A 21 -35.02 -2.98 23.08
N ALA A 22 -34.53 -3.78 24.03
CA ALA A 22 -35.38 -4.51 24.98
C ALA A 22 -36.16 -3.57 25.93
N VAL A 23 -35.56 -2.46 26.36
CA VAL A 23 -36.26 -1.44 27.18
C VAL A 23 -37.32 -0.71 26.33
N ALA A 24 -37.00 -0.33 25.09
CA ALA A 24 -37.95 0.30 24.18
C ALA A 24 -39.14 -0.62 23.85
N TYR A 25 -38.89 -1.93 23.72
CA TYR A 25 -39.93 -2.96 23.54
C TYR A 25 -40.99 -2.87 24.64
N PHE A 26 -40.53 -2.81 25.89
CA PHE A 26 -41.40 -2.88 27.06
C PHE A 26 -42.29 -1.64 27.23
N TRP A 27 -41.84 -0.47 26.76
CA TRP A 27 -42.53 0.80 26.98
C TRP A 27 -43.47 1.25 25.85
N LEU A 28 -43.16 0.95 24.58
CA LEU A 28 -43.82 1.59 23.42
C LEU A 28 -44.60 0.62 22.52
N GLY A 29 -44.52 -0.69 22.77
CA GLY A 29 -45.28 -1.71 22.02
C GLY A 29 -44.74 -2.00 20.60
N VAL A 30 -45.45 -2.91 19.91
CA VAL A 30 -45.02 -3.57 18.66
C VAL A 30 -44.70 -2.63 17.47
N PRO A 31 -45.44 -1.54 17.21
CA PRO A 31 -45.17 -0.68 16.05
C PRO A 31 -43.86 0.12 16.18
N ALA A 32 -43.57 0.60 17.40
CA ALA A 32 -42.36 1.37 17.69
C ALA A 32 -41.09 0.50 17.56
N LEU A 33 -41.21 -0.81 17.76
CA LEU A 33 -40.12 -1.76 17.57
C LEU A 33 -39.69 -1.91 16.13
N GLY A 34 -40.63 -2.01 15.18
CA GLY A 34 -40.30 -2.16 13.77
C GLY A 34 -39.46 -0.98 13.27
N VAL A 35 -39.87 0.24 13.64
CA VAL A 35 -39.15 1.46 13.30
C VAL A 35 -37.81 1.54 14.04
N GLY A 36 -37.79 1.25 15.34
CA GLY A 36 -36.56 1.29 16.16
C GLY A 36 -35.50 0.30 15.70
N ILE A 37 -35.88 -0.94 15.39
CA ILE A 37 -34.97 -1.97 14.87
C ILE A 37 -34.43 -1.57 13.50
N TYR A 38 -35.28 -1.03 12.61
CA TYR A 38 -34.85 -0.59 11.29
C TYR A 38 -33.86 0.58 11.37
N VAL A 39 -34.21 1.65 12.10
CA VAL A 39 -33.34 2.83 12.25
C VAL A 39 -32.05 2.46 12.98
N GLY A 40 -32.13 1.70 14.06
CA GLY A 40 -30.97 1.26 14.81
C GLY A 40 -30.07 0.31 14.02
N GLY A 41 -30.65 -0.57 13.20
CA GLY A 41 -29.91 -1.43 12.27
C GLY A 41 -29.14 -0.62 11.24
N VAL A 42 -29.79 0.36 10.60
CA VAL A 42 -29.16 1.26 9.63
C VAL A 42 -28.02 2.05 10.28
N LEU A 43 -28.26 2.69 11.43
CA LEU A 43 -27.24 3.45 12.16
C LEU A 43 -26.07 2.58 12.61
N SER A 44 -26.34 1.35 13.04
CA SER A 44 -25.32 0.37 13.40
C SER A 44 -24.43 0.04 12.20
N VAL A 45 -25.01 -0.27 11.03
CA VAL A 45 -24.24 -0.54 9.80
C VAL A 45 -23.37 0.66 9.42
N PHE A 46 -23.90 1.88 9.47
CA PHE A 46 -23.11 3.10 9.22
C PHE A 46 -21.94 3.26 10.21
N TYR A 47 -22.21 3.08 11.51
CA TYR A 47 -21.19 3.14 12.55
C TYR A 47 -20.09 2.08 12.36
N TYR A 48 -20.48 0.84 12.02
CA TYR A 48 -19.54 -0.22 11.67
C TYR A 48 -18.69 0.14 10.44
N GLY A 49 -19.31 0.71 9.39
CA GLY A 49 -18.59 1.15 8.20
C GLY A 49 -17.52 2.20 8.54
N ILE A 50 -17.88 3.23 9.30
CA ILE A 50 -16.96 4.31 9.72
C ILE A 50 -15.82 3.75 10.59
N THR A 51 -16.14 2.90 11.56
CA THR A 51 -15.12 2.33 12.47
C THR A 51 -14.15 1.40 11.74
N ILE A 52 -14.64 0.56 10.82
CA ILE A 52 -13.80 -0.31 9.98
C ILE A 52 -12.91 0.53 9.07
N SER A 53 -13.45 1.57 8.43
CA SER A 53 -12.65 2.47 7.57
C SER A 53 -11.53 3.14 8.35
N ASN A 54 -11.84 3.76 9.49
CA ASN A 54 -10.84 4.42 10.33
C ASN A 54 -9.78 3.43 10.86
N CYS A 55 -10.20 2.19 11.19
CA CYS A 55 -9.27 1.16 11.62
C CYS A 55 -8.33 0.75 10.48
N SER A 56 -8.87 0.56 9.28
CA SER A 56 -8.10 0.24 8.06
C SER A 56 -7.07 1.32 7.75
N ASP A 57 -7.45 2.60 7.79
CA ASP A 57 -6.54 3.70 7.50
C ASP A 57 -5.42 3.82 8.53
N ARG A 58 -5.75 3.67 9.83
CA ARG A 58 -4.77 3.66 10.90
C ARG A 58 -3.80 2.49 10.77
N LEU A 59 -4.30 1.31 10.39
CA LEU A 59 -3.48 0.13 10.16
C LEU A 59 -2.54 0.31 8.98
N LYS A 60 -3.05 0.81 7.87
CA LYS A 60 -2.26 1.11 6.67
C LYS A 60 -1.17 2.13 6.98
N GLY A 61 -1.47 3.17 7.76
CA GLY A 61 -0.50 4.17 8.20
C GLY A 61 0.63 3.60 9.04
N ILE A 62 0.31 2.79 10.06
CA ILE A 62 1.32 2.17 10.94
C ILE A 62 2.14 1.11 10.22
N ALA A 63 1.52 0.28 9.39
CA ALA A 63 2.24 -0.69 8.57
C ALA A 63 3.20 0.02 7.60
N ARG A 64 2.74 1.09 6.91
CA ARG A 64 3.59 1.92 6.05
C ARG A 64 4.78 2.48 6.81
N GLU A 65 4.56 3.03 8.01
CA GLU A 65 5.64 3.59 8.84
C GLU A 65 6.74 2.56 9.11
N ILE A 66 6.34 1.38 9.58
CA ILE A 66 7.25 0.29 9.96
C ILE A 66 7.96 -0.29 8.73
N VAL A 67 7.24 -0.50 7.63
CA VAL A 67 7.83 -1.03 6.38
C VAL A 67 8.89 -0.09 5.83
N ILE A 68 8.60 1.21 5.73
CA ILE A 68 9.57 2.18 5.20
C ILE A 68 10.84 2.23 6.05
N GLN A 69 10.69 2.23 7.38
CA GLN A 69 11.84 2.22 8.30
C GLN A 69 12.71 0.97 8.12
N GLU A 70 12.11 -0.22 8.09
CA GLU A 70 12.89 -1.46 7.93
C GLU A 70 13.61 -1.52 6.58
N PHE A 71 13.00 -1.01 5.50
CA PHE A 71 13.65 -0.95 4.19
C PHE A 71 14.81 0.05 4.15
N ILE A 72 14.69 1.20 4.83
CA ILE A 72 15.79 2.16 4.99
C ILE A 72 16.95 1.51 5.76
N ASP A 73 16.66 0.84 6.87
CA ASP A 73 17.69 0.31 7.76
C ASP A 73 18.43 -0.89 7.15
N LYS A 74 17.70 -1.78 6.48
CA LYS A 74 18.23 -3.05 5.96
C LYS A 74 18.70 -2.98 4.51
N ARG A 75 18.29 -1.97 3.75
CA ARG A 75 18.71 -1.72 2.35
C ARG A 75 18.70 -2.98 1.47
N PRO A 76 17.57 -3.69 1.33
CA PRO A 76 17.51 -4.92 0.54
C PRO A 76 17.82 -4.73 -0.94
N PHE A 77 17.75 -3.48 -1.44
CA PHE A 77 18.06 -3.16 -2.84
C PHE A 77 19.56 -3.00 -3.10
N ARG A 78 20.41 -2.98 -2.08
CA ARG A 78 21.86 -2.92 -2.25
C ARG A 78 22.48 -4.26 -2.66
N GLU A 79 21.80 -5.35 -2.33
CA GLU A 79 22.29 -6.70 -2.59
C GLU A 79 21.94 -7.17 -4.01
N ALA A 80 22.98 -7.51 -4.78
CA ALA A 80 22.84 -8.04 -6.13
C ALA A 80 22.56 -9.56 -6.14
N ASP A 81 23.00 -10.28 -5.09
CA ASP A 81 22.73 -11.70 -4.93
C ASP A 81 21.27 -11.91 -4.50
N TYR A 82 20.53 -12.64 -5.33
CA TYR A 82 19.12 -12.93 -5.10
C TYR A 82 18.86 -13.67 -3.78
N LEU A 83 19.72 -14.63 -3.41
CA LEU A 83 19.51 -15.43 -2.19
C LEU A 83 19.68 -14.57 -0.94
N LYS A 84 20.75 -13.76 -0.89
CA LYS A 84 20.98 -12.83 0.22
C LYS A 84 19.88 -11.77 0.31
N LYS A 85 19.44 -11.25 -0.84
CA LYS A 85 18.33 -10.32 -0.90
C LYS A 85 17.05 -10.92 -0.33
N GLU A 86 16.73 -12.16 -0.68
CA GLU A 86 15.55 -12.86 -0.14
C GLU A 86 15.69 -13.11 1.36
N GLU A 87 16.87 -13.48 1.86
CA GLU A 87 17.13 -13.61 3.31
C GLU A 87 16.85 -12.30 4.05
N ILE A 88 17.33 -11.17 3.53
CA ILE A 88 17.07 -9.84 4.11
C ILE A 88 15.56 -9.52 4.05
N LEU A 89 14.88 -9.80 2.94
CA LEU A 89 13.44 -9.57 2.81
C LEU A 89 12.63 -10.42 3.80
N GLN A 90 13.02 -11.67 4.04
CA GLN A 90 12.41 -12.54 5.04
C GLN A 90 12.65 -12.00 6.46
N GLU A 91 13.84 -11.47 6.75
CA GLU A 91 14.11 -10.79 8.01
C GLU A 91 13.20 -9.57 8.20
N ILE A 92 13.10 -8.71 7.18
CA ILE A 92 12.21 -7.54 7.20
C ILE A 92 10.76 -7.99 7.40
N LEU A 93 10.29 -9.00 6.67
CA LEU A 93 8.94 -9.54 6.79
C LEU A 93 8.60 -9.92 8.24
N ASN A 94 9.49 -10.67 8.88
CA ASN A 94 9.32 -11.09 10.27
C ASN A 94 9.33 -9.89 11.23
N ASN A 95 10.26 -8.95 11.05
CA ASN A 95 10.36 -7.75 11.88
C ASN A 95 9.14 -6.84 11.75
N VAL A 96 8.70 -6.59 10.52
CA VAL A 96 7.49 -5.79 10.23
C VAL A 96 6.29 -6.42 10.90
N ASN A 97 6.04 -7.72 10.68
CA ASN A 97 4.89 -8.41 11.26
C ASN A 97 4.93 -8.39 12.79
N LYS A 98 6.11 -8.60 13.39
CA LYS A 98 6.31 -8.52 14.85
C LYS A 98 6.05 -7.11 15.39
N LYS A 99 6.58 -6.06 14.73
CA LYS A 99 6.41 -4.66 15.14
C LYS A 99 4.96 -4.19 14.99
N VAL A 100 4.29 -4.57 13.90
CA VAL A 100 2.87 -4.24 13.69
C VAL A 100 2.01 -4.95 14.73
N TYR A 101 2.23 -6.24 14.98
CA TYR A 101 1.53 -6.97 16.05
C TYR A 101 1.74 -6.30 17.42
N HIS A 102 2.98 -5.94 17.75
CA HIS A 102 3.29 -5.28 19.01
C HIS A 102 2.58 -3.93 19.17
N ARG A 103 2.52 -3.12 18.10
CA ARG A 103 1.93 -1.76 18.15
C ARG A 103 0.40 -1.77 18.08
N MET A 104 -0.19 -2.78 17.44
CA MET A 104 -1.64 -2.83 17.17
C MET A 104 -2.39 -3.91 17.94
N GLY A 105 -1.70 -4.88 18.54
CA GLY A 105 -2.30 -6.01 19.24
C GLY A 105 -3.07 -6.98 18.33
N ILE A 106 -2.88 -6.89 17.01
CA ILE A 106 -3.57 -7.72 16.02
C ILE A 106 -2.57 -8.30 15.02
N ASN A 107 -2.85 -9.52 14.54
CA ASN A 107 -2.08 -10.15 13.46
C ASN A 107 -2.44 -9.50 12.13
N TYR A 108 -1.97 -8.27 11.94
CA TYR A 108 -1.99 -7.55 10.67
C TYR A 108 -0.55 -7.53 10.14
N GLY A 109 -0.32 -8.18 9.02
CA GLY A 109 1.02 -8.38 8.50
C GLY A 109 1.00 -8.82 7.04
N TYR A 110 2.18 -8.93 6.46
CA TYR A 110 2.36 -9.43 5.11
C TYR A 110 2.57 -10.95 5.16
N ASP A 111 1.95 -11.66 4.22
CA ASP A 111 2.04 -13.12 4.15
C ASP A 111 3.31 -13.59 3.42
N THR A 112 3.84 -12.77 2.49
CA THR A 112 5.01 -13.09 1.69
C THR A 112 5.91 -11.88 1.49
N THR A 113 7.19 -12.12 1.20
CA THR A 113 8.17 -11.09 0.79
C THR A 113 7.75 -10.37 -0.48
N GLY A 114 7.08 -11.07 -1.40
CA GLY A 114 6.50 -10.47 -2.61
C GLY A 114 5.42 -9.44 -2.29
N TYR A 115 4.48 -9.74 -1.39
CA TYR A 115 3.45 -8.77 -0.97
C TYR A 115 4.05 -7.60 -0.20
N LEU A 116 5.03 -7.84 0.66
CA LEU A 116 5.77 -6.81 1.36
C LEU A 116 6.45 -5.85 0.37
N LEU A 117 7.16 -6.39 -0.62
CA LEU A 117 7.85 -5.62 -1.65
C LEU A 117 6.87 -4.82 -2.51
N PHE A 118 5.75 -5.43 -2.90
CA PHE A 118 4.68 -4.75 -3.62
C PHE A 118 4.11 -3.58 -2.81
N ALA A 119 3.86 -3.78 -1.52
CA ALA A 119 3.35 -2.73 -0.64
C ALA A 119 4.34 -1.58 -0.50
N TYR A 120 5.62 -1.88 -0.25
CA TYR A 120 6.69 -0.89 -0.23
C TYR A 120 6.73 -0.08 -1.53
N GLY A 121 6.73 -0.76 -2.70
CA GLY A 121 6.69 -0.12 -4.01
C GLY A 121 5.47 0.79 -4.19
N SER A 122 4.30 0.36 -3.71
CA SER A 122 3.08 1.18 -3.75
C SER A 122 3.21 2.45 -2.92
N TYR A 123 3.85 2.38 -1.74
CA TYR A 123 4.05 3.54 -0.86
C TYR A 123 5.02 4.55 -1.46
N ILE A 124 6.08 4.05 -2.11
CA ILE A 124 7.04 4.88 -2.83
C ILE A 124 6.38 5.55 -4.05
N ALA A 125 5.61 4.81 -4.85
CA ALA A 125 4.91 5.36 -6.01
C ALA A 125 3.85 6.41 -5.62
N GLU A 126 3.10 6.17 -4.53
CA GLU A 126 2.16 7.14 -3.98
C GLU A 126 2.89 8.43 -3.56
N PHE A 127 4.06 8.28 -2.92
CA PHE A 127 4.91 9.42 -2.57
C PHE A 127 5.48 10.14 -3.78
N GLU A 128 6.00 9.45 -4.80
CA GLU A 128 6.49 10.08 -6.03
C GLU A 128 5.41 10.94 -6.70
N LYS A 129 4.20 10.39 -6.81
CA LYS A 129 3.06 11.16 -7.36
C LYS A 129 2.77 12.40 -6.53
N LYS A 130 2.75 12.27 -5.19
CA LYS A 130 2.56 13.40 -4.27
C LYS A 130 3.70 14.41 -4.38
N TYR A 131 4.93 13.93 -4.53
CA TYR A 131 6.14 14.74 -4.66
C TYR A 131 6.07 15.64 -5.89
N LEU A 132 5.81 15.05 -7.05
CA LEU A 132 5.67 15.78 -8.33
C LEU A 132 4.52 16.79 -8.32
N GLN A 133 3.45 16.53 -7.56
CA GLN A 133 2.29 17.42 -7.52
C GLN A 133 2.45 18.60 -6.56
N HIS A 134 3.21 18.43 -5.48
CA HIS A 134 3.23 19.40 -4.38
C HIS A 134 4.60 20.03 -4.10
N TYR A 135 5.69 19.41 -4.57
CA TYR A 135 7.06 19.81 -4.22
C TYR A 135 7.93 20.15 -5.43
N ASP A 136 7.35 20.24 -6.63
CA ASP A 136 8.09 20.56 -7.88
C ASP A 136 8.88 21.88 -7.82
N ASN A 137 8.45 22.82 -6.96
CA ASN A 137 9.07 24.13 -6.77
C ASN A 137 9.47 24.43 -5.31
N ILE A 138 9.56 23.39 -4.48
CA ILE A 138 9.93 23.54 -3.06
C ILE A 138 11.32 22.96 -2.87
N ASP A 139 12.17 23.69 -2.14
CA ASP A 139 13.50 23.22 -1.81
C ASP A 139 13.43 21.98 -0.91
N VAL A 140 14.35 21.04 -1.12
CA VAL A 140 14.37 19.74 -0.42
C VAL A 140 14.54 19.93 1.10
N GLU A 141 15.16 21.03 1.51
CA GLU A 141 15.36 21.45 2.90
C GLU A 141 14.04 21.81 3.60
N ASP A 142 13.05 22.31 2.87
CA ASP A 142 11.76 22.74 3.40
C ASP A 142 10.79 21.58 3.58
N ILE A 143 11.10 20.40 3.04
CA ILE A 143 10.32 19.18 3.21
C ILE A 143 10.56 18.64 4.62
N GLN A 144 9.49 18.52 5.41
CA GLN A 144 9.54 18.10 6.81
C GLN A 144 8.64 16.90 7.12
N GLY A 145 8.84 16.31 8.30
CA GLY A 145 8.00 15.24 8.83
C GLY A 145 8.07 13.95 8.00
N TRP A 146 6.92 13.31 7.83
CA TRP A 146 6.82 12.01 7.15
C TRP A 146 7.24 12.07 5.68
N ASP A 147 6.98 13.18 4.99
CA ASP A 147 7.36 13.35 3.58
C ASP A 147 8.88 13.40 3.41
N LYS A 148 9.61 13.94 4.40
CA LYS A 148 11.08 13.91 4.40
C LYS A 148 11.61 12.48 4.55
N ILE A 149 10.97 11.67 5.40
CA ILE A 149 11.34 10.25 5.59
C ILE A 149 11.09 9.46 4.30
N MET A 150 9.95 9.69 3.64
CA MET A 150 9.65 9.07 2.36
C MET A 150 10.65 9.47 1.27
N LEU A 151 11.06 10.75 1.23
CA LEU A 151 12.10 11.22 0.32
C LEU A 151 13.44 10.51 0.56
N VAL A 152 13.84 10.35 1.82
CA VAL A 152 15.04 9.61 2.19
C VAL A 152 14.95 8.15 1.74
N ALA A 153 13.81 7.49 1.99
CA ALA A 153 13.58 6.12 1.54
C ALA A 153 13.76 5.98 0.03
N LYS A 154 13.19 6.91 -0.73
CA LYS A 154 13.30 6.93 -2.18
C LYS A 154 14.74 7.13 -2.65
N ASN A 155 15.44 8.11 -2.08
CA ASN A 155 16.82 8.39 -2.45
C ASN A 155 17.76 7.21 -2.14
N ILE A 156 17.57 6.54 -1.00
CA ILE A 156 18.33 5.32 -0.66
C ILE A 156 18.05 4.20 -1.66
N GLN A 157 16.78 3.98 -2.01
CA GLN A 157 16.40 2.98 -3.01
C GLN A 157 17.05 3.28 -4.38
N ASP A 158 17.01 4.53 -4.82
CA ASP A 158 17.59 4.94 -6.11
C ASP A 158 19.12 4.80 -6.09
N GLU A 159 19.78 5.17 -5.00
CA GLU A 159 21.21 4.96 -4.80
C GLU A 159 21.57 3.48 -4.88
N ASP A 160 20.84 2.63 -4.15
CA ASP A 160 21.03 1.19 -4.11
C ASP A 160 20.88 0.56 -5.49
N GLN A 161 19.79 0.86 -6.19
CA GLN A 161 19.52 0.35 -7.53
C GLN A 161 20.58 0.83 -8.54
N ASN A 162 20.96 2.12 -8.49
CA ASN A 162 22.00 2.66 -9.35
C ASN A 162 23.37 2.01 -9.08
N SER A 163 23.67 1.67 -7.83
CA SER A 163 24.90 0.98 -7.46
C SER A 163 24.95 -0.43 -8.08
N ILE A 164 23.83 -1.16 -8.03
CA ILE A 164 23.73 -2.48 -8.67
C ILE A 164 23.87 -2.33 -10.18
N TYR A 165 23.14 -1.40 -10.81
CA TYR A 165 23.21 -1.24 -12.27
C TYR A 165 24.61 -0.91 -12.76
N LYS A 166 25.36 -0.04 -12.06
CA LYS A 166 26.76 0.26 -12.39
C LYS A 166 27.68 -0.95 -12.26
N ASN A 167 27.40 -1.87 -11.34
CA ASN A 167 28.23 -3.05 -11.09
C ASN A 167 27.85 -4.26 -11.95
N THR A 168 26.58 -4.36 -12.38
CA THR A 168 26.04 -5.52 -13.11
C THR A 168 25.95 -5.27 -14.61
N ILE A 169 25.67 -4.03 -15.04
CA ILE A 169 25.53 -3.69 -16.46
C ILE A 169 26.85 -3.09 -16.94
N SER A 170 27.41 -3.65 -18.02
CA SER A 170 28.60 -3.08 -18.66
C SER A 170 28.35 -1.64 -19.10
N SER A 171 29.32 -0.76 -18.84
CA SER A 171 29.32 0.63 -19.30
C SER A 171 29.08 0.75 -20.81
N GLU A 172 29.50 -0.24 -21.59
CA GLU A 172 29.28 -0.31 -23.04
C GLU A 172 27.79 -0.48 -23.40
N LEU A 173 27.06 -1.32 -22.65
CA LEU A 173 25.62 -1.52 -22.83
C LEU A 173 24.85 -0.25 -22.43
N ILE A 174 25.24 0.39 -21.31
CA ILE A 174 24.64 1.66 -20.86
C ILE A 174 24.84 2.74 -21.93
N ASN A 175 26.03 2.87 -22.50
CA ASN A 175 26.28 3.87 -23.55
C ASN A 175 25.51 3.55 -24.85
N THR A 176 25.43 2.27 -25.22
CA THR A 176 24.78 1.83 -26.47
C THR A 176 23.25 1.95 -26.41
N TYR A 177 22.64 1.69 -25.26
CA TYR A 177 21.18 1.62 -25.12
C TYR A 177 20.58 2.73 -24.26
N GLY A 178 21.33 3.30 -23.30
CA GLY A 178 20.85 4.39 -22.44
C GLY A 178 20.75 5.75 -23.13
N SER A 179 21.49 5.96 -24.23
CA SER A 179 21.42 7.17 -25.05
C SER A 179 20.36 7.10 -26.16
N LYS A 180 19.81 5.91 -26.44
CA LYS A 180 18.78 5.73 -27.45
C LYS A 180 17.45 6.22 -26.90
N LYS A 181 16.90 7.29 -27.49
CA LYS A 181 15.51 7.68 -27.23
C LYS A 181 14.60 6.49 -27.57
N PRO A 182 13.65 6.13 -26.69
CA PRO A 182 12.73 5.05 -26.97
C PRO A 182 11.99 5.36 -28.27
N VAL A 183 11.99 4.39 -29.20
CA VAL A 183 11.20 4.50 -30.42
C VAL A 183 9.75 4.31 -30.01
N ILE A 184 9.04 5.44 -29.83
CA ILE A 184 7.59 5.42 -29.67
C ILE A 184 7.03 5.08 -31.04
N VAL A 185 6.71 3.80 -31.26
CA VAL A 185 5.96 3.39 -32.44
C VAL A 185 4.58 4.01 -32.31
N SER A 186 4.35 5.11 -33.03
CA SER A 186 3.02 5.71 -33.14
C SER A 186 2.08 4.70 -33.80
N ALA A 187 0.91 4.50 -33.20
CA ALA A 187 -0.13 3.57 -33.64
C ALA A 187 -0.57 3.73 -35.11
N GLU A 188 -0.16 4.81 -35.79
CA GLU A 188 -0.37 5.01 -37.23
C GLU A 188 0.45 4.06 -38.13
N THR A 189 1.44 3.34 -37.60
CA THR A 189 2.29 2.45 -38.44
C THR A 189 1.69 1.05 -38.63
N ASP A 190 0.79 0.62 -37.73
CA ASP A 190 0.13 -0.69 -37.83
C ASP A 190 -0.91 -0.72 -38.96
N ASP A 191 -1.56 0.41 -39.25
CA ASP A 191 -2.50 0.52 -40.38
C ASP A 191 -1.79 0.43 -41.74
N LEU A 192 -0.54 0.88 -41.86
CA LEU A 192 0.23 0.78 -43.10
C LEU A 192 0.79 -0.62 -43.36
N LEU A 193 1.09 -1.39 -42.30
CA LEU A 193 1.54 -2.78 -42.42
C LEU A 193 0.37 -3.74 -42.69
N SER A 194 -0.80 -3.49 -42.09
CA SER A 194 -2.06 -4.19 -42.40
C SER A 194 -2.46 -4.03 -43.88
N ASN A 195 -2.39 -2.79 -44.41
CA ASN A 195 -2.79 -2.48 -45.78
C ASN A 195 -1.77 -2.91 -46.84
N LYS A 196 -0.50 -3.13 -46.48
CA LYS A 196 0.52 -3.69 -47.39
C LYS A 196 0.39 -5.20 -47.57
N ASN A 197 -0.11 -5.91 -46.56
CA ASN A 197 -0.32 -7.36 -46.65
C ASN A 197 -1.61 -7.71 -47.41
N SER A 198 -2.64 -6.85 -47.41
CA SER A 198 -3.86 -7.10 -48.20
C SER A 198 -3.69 -6.83 -49.71
N LYS A 199 -2.63 -6.14 -50.14
CA LYS A 199 -2.36 -5.83 -51.57
C LYS A 199 -1.47 -6.84 -52.28
N LYS A 200 -0.98 -7.89 -51.60
CA LYS A 200 -0.18 -8.96 -52.22
C LYS A 200 -0.98 -10.24 -52.53
N GLU A 201 -2.27 -10.27 -52.25
CA GLU A 201 -3.16 -11.42 -52.51
C GLU A 201 -4.19 -11.17 -53.63
N GLN A 202 -3.95 -10.21 -54.53
CA GLN A 202 -4.73 -10.04 -55.77
C GLN A 202 -3.83 -10.08 -57.01
#